data_AF-A0A2V9LIS2-F1
#
_entry.id   AF-A0A2V9LIS2-F1
#
_cell.length_a   1.000
_cell.length_b   1.000
_cell.length_c   1.000
_cell.angle_alpha   90.00
_cell.angle_beta   90.00
_cell.angle_gamma   90.00
#
_symmetry.space_group_name_H-M   'P 1'
#
loop_
_entity.id
_entity.type
_entity.pdbx_description
1 polymer ?
#
loop_
_entity_poly.entity_id
_entity_poly.type
_entity_poly.pdbx_seq_one_letter_code
_entity_poly.pdbx_strand_id
1 'polypeptide(L)'
;MKSIGACFALVMMGGLLTAGQQQPEQTPPGVHQAMQVPPPAQGTPPVFQPNPARRRVDPARMKQEAEELAKLAQQVPSEVDGANAGRLPKDLSEQLKKIEKLSKNLRHELSP
;
A
#
# COMPACT_ATOMS: atom_id res chain seq x y z
N MET A 1 -32.52 18.67 -40.77
CA MET A 1 -32.99 19.90 -40.09
C MET A 1 -34.30 19.59 -39.39
N LYS A 2 -34.41 19.90 -38.08
CA LYS A 2 -35.62 19.93 -37.23
C LYS A 2 -36.16 18.54 -36.85
N SER A 3 -36.49 18.20 -35.61
CA SER A 3 -36.56 18.89 -34.32
C SER A 3 -36.62 17.83 -33.20
N ILE A 4 -35.86 18.02 -32.12
CA ILE A 4 -35.85 17.14 -30.93
C ILE A 4 -37.14 17.40 -30.13
N GLY A 5 -37.93 16.35 -29.94
CA GLY A 5 -39.20 16.39 -29.22
C GLY A 5 -38.99 16.39 -27.70
N ALA A 6 -39.49 17.44 -27.07
CA ALA A 6 -39.70 17.52 -25.63
C ALA A 6 -41.01 16.80 -25.26
N CYS A 7 -40.93 15.73 -24.49
CA CYS A 7 -42.05 15.16 -23.74
C CYS A 7 -41.55 14.79 -22.33
N PHE A 8 -41.19 15.81 -21.55
CA PHE A 8 -41.03 15.72 -20.10
C PHE A 8 -42.41 15.94 -19.48
N ALA A 9 -43.17 14.88 -19.23
CA ALA A 9 -44.24 14.82 -18.22
C ALA A 9 -44.94 13.45 -18.25
N LEU A 10 -44.66 12.59 -17.25
CA LEU A 10 -45.68 11.76 -16.60
C LEU A 10 -45.11 11.24 -15.26
N VAL A 11 -45.48 11.88 -14.14
CA VAL A 11 -46.40 11.33 -13.11
C VAL A 11 -45.83 10.04 -12.46
N MET A 12 -45.07 10.19 -11.37
CA MET A 12 -45.53 10.08 -9.97
C MET A 12 -46.18 8.74 -9.59
N MET A 13 -45.55 8.11 -8.59
CA MET A 13 -46.16 7.37 -7.49
C MET A 13 -46.54 5.90 -7.73
N GLY A 14 -45.64 5.01 -7.27
CA GLY A 14 -45.89 3.57 -7.16
C GLY A 14 -45.06 2.94 -6.05
N GLY A 15 -45.68 2.75 -4.87
CA GLY A 15 -45.40 1.63 -3.96
C GLY A 15 -44.12 1.64 -3.14
N LEU A 16 -44.21 2.17 -1.92
CA LEU A 16 -43.40 1.74 -0.78
C LEU A 16 -43.52 0.21 -0.62
N LEU A 17 -42.40 -0.49 -0.52
CA LEU A 17 -42.21 -1.77 0.18
C LEU A 17 -40.71 -2.12 0.13
N THR A 18 -39.87 -1.34 0.81
CA THR A 18 -38.56 -1.86 1.23
C THR A 18 -38.79 -2.70 2.48
N ALA A 19 -38.97 -4.00 2.29
CA ALA A 19 -38.82 -4.97 3.36
C ALA A 19 -37.38 -4.84 3.88
N GLY A 20 -37.24 -4.26 5.08
CA GLY A 20 -35.97 -4.20 5.79
C GLY A 20 -35.51 -5.62 6.10
N GLN A 21 -34.68 -6.18 5.22
CA GLN A 21 -33.81 -7.29 5.56
C GLN A 21 -32.91 -6.78 6.69
N GLN A 22 -33.22 -7.16 7.92
CA GLN A 22 -32.28 -7.05 9.03
C GLN A 22 -31.13 -8.01 8.71
N GLN A 23 -30.15 -7.51 7.98
CA GLN A 23 -28.88 -8.18 7.85
C GLN A 23 -28.33 -8.27 9.28
N PRO A 24 -28.10 -9.46 9.85
CA PRO A 24 -27.49 -9.56 11.16
C PRO A 24 -26.19 -8.76 11.06
N GLU A 25 -26.07 -7.74 11.90
CA GLU A 25 -24.94 -6.83 11.91
C GLU A 25 -23.69 -7.70 12.11
N GLN A 26 -23.03 -8.05 11.01
CA GLN A 26 -21.76 -8.73 11.03
C GLN A 26 -20.73 -7.65 11.33
N THR A 27 -20.78 -7.15 12.57
CA THR A 27 -19.74 -6.34 13.16
C THR A 27 -18.43 -7.08 12.94
N PRO A 28 -17.50 -6.55 12.13
CA PRO A 28 -16.21 -7.15 11.95
C PRO A 28 -15.58 -7.39 13.33
N PRO A 29 -14.88 -8.51 13.55
CA PRO A 29 -14.40 -8.89 14.89
C PRO A 29 -13.61 -7.78 15.62
N GLY A 30 -12.98 -6.86 14.89
CA GLY A 30 -12.27 -5.71 15.44
C GLY A 30 -13.17 -4.67 16.15
N VAL A 31 -14.45 -4.55 15.80
CA VAL A 31 -15.36 -3.57 16.44
C VAL A 31 -15.73 -4.01 17.86
N HIS A 32 -15.95 -5.31 18.07
CA HIS A 32 -16.17 -5.87 19.40
C HIS A 32 -14.94 -5.70 20.31
N GLN A 33 -13.74 -5.82 19.75
CA GLN A 33 -12.50 -5.60 20.51
C GLN A 33 -12.34 -4.13 20.91
N ALA A 34 -12.65 -3.19 20.02
CA ALA A 34 -12.60 -1.76 20.33
C ALA A 34 -13.57 -1.34 21.45
N MET A 35 -14.77 -1.94 21.51
CA MET A 35 -15.75 -1.68 22.59
C MET A 35 -15.42 -2.35 23.92
N GLN A 36 -14.61 -3.42 23.92
CA GLN A 36 -14.22 -4.12 25.15
C GLN A 36 -13.03 -3.47 25.86
N VAL A 37 -12.32 -2.54 25.21
CA VAL A 37 -11.24 -1.78 25.86
C VAL A 37 -11.88 -0.79 26.85
N PRO A 38 -11.60 -0.91 28.16
CA PRO A 38 -12.08 0.06 29.13
C PRO A 38 -11.59 1.46 28.73
N PRO A 39 -12.43 2.51 28.81
CA PRO A 39 -11.96 3.86 28.57
C PRO A 39 -10.78 4.14 29.50
N PRO A 40 -9.71 4.80 29.02
CA PRO A 40 -8.57 5.12 29.87
C PRO A 40 -9.06 5.91 31.08
N ALA A 41 -8.58 5.55 32.27
CA ALA A 41 -8.90 6.27 33.50
C ALA A 41 -8.63 7.76 33.29
N GLN A 42 -9.60 8.62 33.63
CA GLN A 42 -9.47 10.06 33.43
C GLN A 42 -8.20 10.56 34.14
N GLY A 43 -7.25 11.09 33.35
CA GLY A 43 -5.99 11.63 33.86
C GLY A 43 -4.74 10.80 33.57
N THR A 44 -4.83 9.61 32.98
CA THR A 44 -3.63 8.93 32.46
C THR A 44 -3.30 9.43 31.05
N PRO A 45 -2.14 10.08 30.83
CA PRO A 45 -1.70 10.38 29.48
C PRO A 45 -1.48 9.07 28.72
N PRO A 46 -1.76 9.02 27.41
CA PRO A 46 -1.45 7.84 26.61
C PRO A 46 0.04 7.56 26.73
N VAL A 47 0.39 6.45 27.38
CA VAL A 47 1.78 6.00 27.47
C VAL A 47 2.16 5.55 26.06
N PHE A 48 2.97 6.35 25.37
CA PHE A 48 3.62 5.90 24.14
C PHE A 48 4.55 4.75 24.53
N GLN A 49 4.06 3.52 24.38
CA GLN A 49 4.91 2.35 24.48
C GLN A 49 5.65 2.24 23.15
N PRO A 50 6.97 2.52 23.10
CA PRO A 50 7.71 2.31 21.87
C PRO A 50 7.56 0.84 21.51
N ASN A 51 7.03 0.58 20.32
CA ASN A 51 6.81 -0.79 19.83
C ASN A 51 8.14 -1.56 19.98
N PRO A 52 8.22 -2.60 20.83
CA PRO A 52 9.46 -3.34 21.03
C PRO A 52 9.90 -4.09 19.77
N ALA A 53 9.00 -4.23 18.77
CA ALA A 53 9.32 -4.78 17.46
C ALA A 53 10.03 -3.79 16.52
N ARG A 54 10.32 -2.55 16.96
CA ARG A 54 11.09 -1.61 16.14
C ARG A 54 12.52 -2.16 15.98
N ARG A 55 12.75 -2.82 14.84
CA ARG A 55 14.05 -3.36 14.45
C ARG A 55 15.07 -2.24 14.59
N ARG A 56 16.16 -2.50 15.33
CA ARG A 56 17.27 -1.55 15.42
C ARG A 56 17.89 -1.44 14.02
N VAL A 57 17.62 -0.32 13.35
CA VAL A 57 18.22 0.02 12.06
C VAL A 57 19.70 0.29 12.28
N ASP A 58 20.58 -0.33 11.50
CA ASP A 58 22.01 0.01 11.45
C ASP A 58 22.23 1.07 10.35
N PRO A 59 22.52 2.34 10.72
CA PRO A 59 22.68 3.41 9.75
C PRO A 59 23.85 3.19 8.78
N ALA A 60 24.92 2.55 9.23
CA ALA A 60 26.10 2.30 8.40
C ALA A 60 25.77 1.27 7.31
N ARG A 61 25.08 0.19 7.68
CA ARG A 61 24.59 -0.81 6.74
C ARG A 61 23.60 -0.21 5.75
N MET A 62 22.67 0.62 6.21
CA MET A 62 21.67 1.25 5.35
C MET A 62 22.32 2.16 4.29
N LYS A 63 23.38 2.90 4.67
CA LYS A 63 24.16 3.69 3.72
C LYS A 63 24.86 2.81 2.68
N GLN A 64 25.48 1.71 3.10
CA GLN A 64 26.13 0.76 2.19
C GLN A 64 25.14 0.14 1.19
N GLU A 65 23.96 -0.28 1.67
CA GLU A 65 22.92 -0.84 0.79
C GLU A 65 22.44 0.19 -0.24
N ALA A 66 22.35 1.48 0.12
CA ALA A 66 22.00 2.56 -0.79
C ALA A 66 23.09 2.84 -1.85
N GLU A 67 24.36 2.86 -1.44
CA GLU A 67 25.49 3.02 -2.37
C GLU A 67 25.59 1.83 -3.35
N GLU A 68 25.38 0.61 -2.86
CA GLU A 68 25.36 -0.58 -3.70
C GLU A 68 24.20 -0.56 -4.70
N LEU A 69 23.00 -0.18 -4.27
CA LEU A 69 21.85 -0.02 -5.16
C LEU A 69 22.15 0.99 -6.27
N ALA A 70 22.71 2.15 -5.93
CA ALA A 70 23.05 3.18 -6.91
C ALA A 70 24.06 2.65 -7.95
N LYS A 71 25.10 1.95 -7.49
CA LYS A 71 26.11 1.36 -8.37
C LYS A 71 25.51 0.34 -9.35
N LEU A 72 24.67 -0.57 -8.86
CA LEU A 72 24.04 -1.59 -9.70
C LEU A 72 23.04 -0.97 -10.68
N ALA A 73 22.26 0.02 -10.25
CA ALA A 73 21.28 0.69 -11.10
C ALA A 73 21.94 1.49 -12.24
N GLN A 74 23.11 2.09 -12.01
CA GLN A 74 23.85 2.83 -13.04
C GLN A 74 24.26 1.97 -14.24
N GLN A 75 24.43 0.66 -14.05
CA GLN A 75 24.84 -0.26 -15.12
C GLN A 75 23.66 -0.72 -15.99
N VAL A 76 22.43 -0.63 -15.48
CA VAL A 76 21.22 -1.15 -16.15
C VAL A 76 21.05 -0.63 -17.59
N PRO A 77 21.22 0.67 -17.90
CA PRO A 77 21.07 1.14 -19.28
C PRO A 77 22.00 0.44 -20.27
N SER A 78 23.28 0.29 -19.92
CA SER A 78 24.26 -0.38 -20.78
C SER A 78 23.95 -1.87 -20.97
N GLU A 79 23.48 -2.54 -19.92
CA GLU A 79 23.08 -3.95 -20.00
C GLU A 79 21.83 -4.14 -20.87
N VAL A 80 20.88 -3.19 -20.82
CA VAL A 80 19.69 -3.15 -21.67
C VAL A 80 20.07 -2.91 -23.13
N ASP A 81 21.01 -2.00 -23.41
CA ASP A 81 21.52 -1.78 -24.77
C ASP A 81 22.18 -3.04 -25.33
N GLY A 82 22.96 -3.75 -24.49
CA GLY A 82 23.52 -5.06 -24.82
C GLY A 82 22.44 -6.10 -25.16
N ALA A 83 21.40 -6.19 -24.32
CA ALA A 83 20.28 -7.09 -24.54
C ALA A 83 19.53 -6.80 -25.85
N ASN A 84 19.30 -5.52 -26.16
CA ASN A 84 18.68 -5.09 -27.41
C ASN A 84 19.53 -5.41 -28.63
N ALA A 85 20.86 -5.45 -28.47
CA ALA A 85 21.80 -5.90 -29.50
C ALA A 85 21.92 -7.44 -29.60
N GLY A 86 21.04 -8.20 -28.93
CA GLY A 86 21.03 -9.66 -28.93
C GLY A 86 22.07 -10.30 -28.00
N ARG A 87 22.76 -9.51 -27.17
CA ARG A 87 23.67 -10.00 -26.13
C ARG A 87 22.92 -10.01 -24.82
N LEU A 88 22.28 -11.11 -24.46
CA LEU A 88 21.66 -11.22 -23.14
C LEU A 88 22.76 -11.44 -22.09
N PRO A 89 23.02 -10.47 -21.19
CA PRO A 89 24.01 -10.64 -20.15
C PRO A 89 23.45 -11.68 -19.18
N LYS A 90 24.20 -12.77 -18.94
CA LYS A 90 23.76 -13.88 -18.07
C LYS A 90 23.37 -13.39 -16.67
N ASP A 91 23.99 -12.30 -16.23
CA ASP A 91 23.87 -11.79 -14.87
C ASP A 91 22.85 -10.65 -14.73
N LEU A 92 22.27 -10.14 -15.83
CA LEU A 92 21.33 -9.02 -15.79
C LEU A 92 20.10 -9.34 -14.92
N SER A 93 19.57 -10.55 -15.04
CA SER A 93 18.43 -11.00 -14.22
C SER A 93 18.76 -10.99 -12.72
N GLU A 94 19.92 -11.51 -12.33
CA GLU A 94 20.36 -11.54 -10.94
C GLU A 94 20.67 -10.13 -10.41
N GLN A 95 21.25 -9.28 -11.24
CA GLN A 95 21.50 -7.88 -10.92
C GLN A 95 20.19 -7.12 -10.65
N LEU A 96 19.19 -7.27 -11.51
CA LEU A 96 17.87 -6.66 -11.30
C LEU A 96 17.20 -7.16 -10.03
N LYS A 97 17.28 -8.46 -9.75
CA LYS A 97 16.78 -9.06 -8.50
C LYS A 97 17.49 -8.51 -7.27
N LYS A 98 18.79 -8.25 -7.37
CA LYS A 98 19.56 -7.64 -6.28
C LYS A 98 19.15 -6.18 -6.05
N ILE A 99 18.93 -5.40 -7.11
CA ILE A 99 18.38 -4.03 -7.02
C ILE A 99 17.02 -4.04 -6.33
N GLU A 100 16.12 -4.96 -6.72
CA GLU A 100 14.81 -5.12 -6.09
C GLU A 100 14.95 -5.37 -4.58
N LYS A 101 15.81 -6.30 -4.18
CA LYS A 101 16.03 -6.64 -2.77
C LYS A 101 16.54 -5.44 -1.97
N LEU A 102 17.54 -4.72 -2.48
CA LEU A 102 18.10 -3.54 -1.81
C LEU A 102 17.04 -2.44 -1.68
N SER A 103 16.28 -2.15 -2.74
CA SER A 103 15.23 -1.13 -2.70
C SER A 103 14.13 -1.46 -1.68
N LYS A 104 13.73 -2.73 -1.58
CA LYS A 104 12.74 -3.19 -0.59
C LYS A 104 13.25 -3.03 0.83
N ASN A 105 14.50 -3.41 1.09
CA ASN A 105 15.12 -3.27 2.40
C ASN A 105 15.18 -1.79 2.82
N LEU A 106 15.70 -0.92 1.97
CA LEU A 106 15.78 0.52 2.26
C LEU A 106 14.40 1.11 2.53
N ARG A 107 13.38 0.75 1.74
CA ARG A 107 12.00 1.22 1.99
C ARG A 107 11.46 0.70 3.32
N HIS A 108 11.73 -0.55 3.67
CA HIS A 108 11.26 -1.13 4.92
C HIS A 108 11.90 -0.47 6.15
N GLU A 109 13.20 -0.14 6.08
CA GLU A 109 13.92 0.51 7.18
C GLU A 109 13.60 2.02 7.28
N LEU A 110 13.25 2.69 6.17
CA LEU A 110 12.89 4.11 6.14
C LEU A 110 11.39 4.39 6.35
N SER A 111 10.53 3.39 6.22
CA SER A 111 9.09 3.52 6.49
C SER A 111 8.83 3.33 7.99
N PRO A 112 8.20 4.29 8.67
CA PRO A 112 7.93 4.22 10.12
C PRO A 112 6.92 3.14 10.50
#